data_AF-A0A149TV22-F1
#
_entry.id   AF-A0A149TV22-F1
#
_cell.length_a   1.000
_cell.length_b   1.000
_cell.length_c   1.000
_cell.angle_alpha   90.00
_cell.angle_beta   90.00
_cell.angle_gamma   90.00
#
_symmetry.space_group_name_H-M   'P 1'
#
loop_
_entity.id
_entity.type
_entity.pdbx_description
1 polymer ?
#
loop_
_entity_poly.entity_id
_entity_poly.type
_entity_poly.pdbx_seq_one_letter_code
_entity_poly.pdbx_strand_id
1 'polypeptide(L)'
;MTQILLAHQVDLATWRRATRHHVFAGTRPEDITWLVQPSEALFHPSSTDPQTLFSTPDEGKGELLRLPRRLVERLVLAIQAHEPERFSLLYRLVFRVVHEQLDIRAAVDDPDVKQLDALAEVVTEETHRFRADFAATFRHDRRGAWACEPAHYIIEANAAYCLERVAEPWAVQAGYRRMQWDGRIIQFGPGSEEGQNAPLSWQRDGAGVWQGYPKTVLPPTADEVAKTRTLDQLGSEAMDCRACALWEPATRTVFGEGPVTARVMLVGEQPGDQEDLAGHPFVGPAGQVLDRALREAEIERPDVYVTNAVKHFRFVWRNTRRLHQKPDQEAVDACRIWLNAERRLIQPILVVMMGVTAAQSLLKRPVTISRERSRIFPLEDGSHGLVTVHPSYLLRLPNEADKQREYQRFLEDLRQVKRFMEESQSTQPSVL
;
A
#
# COMPACT_ATOMS: atom_id res chain seq x y z
N MET A 1 2.79 -38.32 15.14
CA MET A 1 3.15 -37.50 13.96
C MET A 1 1.95 -37.44 13.03
N THR A 2 1.38 -36.25 12.87
CA THR A 2 0.26 -35.95 11.96
C THR A 2 0.83 -35.45 10.65
N GLN A 3 0.43 -36.04 9.53
CA GLN A 3 0.87 -35.62 8.20
C GLN A 3 -0.16 -34.68 7.58
N ILE A 4 0.33 -33.56 7.05
CA ILE A 4 -0.47 -32.54 6.38
C ILE A 4 -0.03 -32.42 4.93
N LEU A 5 -0.85 -32.94 4.02
CA LEU A 5 -0.62 -32.90 2.58
C LEU A 5 -1.19 -31.66 1.89
N LEU A 6 -0.36 -30.67 1.59
CA LEU A 6 -0.71 -29.48 0.80
C LEU A 6 -0.93 -29.85 -0.67
N ALA A 7 -1.92 -29.21 -1.31
CA ALA A 7 -2.21 -29.44 -2.72
C ALA A 7 -1.05 -28.99 -3.61
N HIS A 8 -0.36 -27.91 -3.24
CA HIS A 8 0.70 -27.33 -4.04
C HIS A 8 1.65 -26.49 -3.21
N GLN A 9 2.72 -26.01 -3.83
CA GLN A 9 3.86 -25.32 -3.18
C GLN A 9 3.51 -24.02 -2.46
N VAL A 10 2.28 -23.54 -2.56
CA VAL A 10 1.85 -22.21 -2.08
C VAL A 10 0.39 -22.27 -1.63
N ASP A 11 -0.04 -23.45 -1.17
CA ASP A 11 -1.41 -23.74 -0.71
C ASP A 11 -1.66 -23.11 0.66
N LEU A 12 -1.80 -21.78 0.64
CA LEU A 12 -2.06 -20.98 1.83
C LEU A 12 -3.40 -21.36 2.49
N ALA A 13 -4.40 -21.74 1.70
CA ALA A 13 -5.73 -22.05 2.22
C ALA A 13 -5.70 -23.32 3.09
N THR A 14 -5.11 -24.40 2.58
CA THR A 14 -4.94 -25.65 3.34
C THR A 14 -3.98 -25.45 4.49
N TRP A 15 -2.84 -24.77 4.27
CA TRP A 15 -1.90 -24.48 5.35
C TRP A 15 -2.59 -23.70 6.48
N ARG A 16 -3.36 -22.66 6.17
CA ARG A 16 -4.08 -21.85 7.16
C ARG A 16 -5.13 -22.66 7.92
N ARG A 17 -5.88 -23.53 7.24
CA ARG A 17 -6.91 -24.39 7.86
C ARG A 17 -6.25 -25.40 8.82
N ALA A 18 -5.20 -26.09 8.38
CA ALA A 18 -4.45 -27.03 9.20
C ALA A 18 -3.77 -26.34 10.38
N THR A 19 -3.10 -25.21 10.16
CA THR A 19 -2.45 -24.42 11.21
C THR A 19 -3.45 -24.02 12.28
N ARG A 20 -4.62 -23.49 11.91
CA ARG A 20 -5.66 -23.14 12.88
C ARG A 20 -6.10 -24.35 13.71
N HIS A 21 -6.43 -25.45 13.06
CA HIS A 21 -6.87 -26.68 13.73
C HIS A 21 -5.83 -27.17 14.75
N HIS A 22 -4.58 -27.31 14.33
CA HIS A 22 -3.53 -27.90 15.15
C HIS A 22 -3.00 -26.98 16.24
N VAL A 23 -2.97 -25.67 16.00
CA VAL A 23 -2.63 -24.70 17.04
C VAL A 23 -3.67 -24.73 18.17
N PHE A 24 -4.97 -24.77 17.87
CA PHE A 24 -6.00 -24.88 18.93
C PHE A 24 -5.99 -26.24 19.63
N ALA A 25 -5.66 -27.32 18.91
CA ALA A 25 -5.46 -28.63 19.51
C ALA A 25 -4.18 -28.74 20.37
N GLY A 26 -3.33 -27.70 20.39
CA GLY A 26 -2.05 -27.72 21.12
C GLY A 26 -1.04 -28.74 20.53
N THR A 27 -1.19 -29.11 19.26
CA THR A 27 -0.26 -30.04 18.59
C THR A 27 1.09 -29.36 18.42
N ARG A 28 2.15 -29.96 18.94
CA ARG A 28 3.48 -29.34 18.89
C ARG A 28 4.04 -29.33 17.47
N PRO A 29 4.91 -28.37 17.10
CA PRO A 29 5.50 -28.30 15.76
C PRO A 29 6.22 -29.59 15.34
N GLU A 30 6.92 -30.26 16.25
CA GLU A 30 7.62 -31.53 16.01
C GLU A 30 6.69 -32.71 15.70
N ASP A 31 5.41 -32.61 16.06
CA ASP A 31 4.40 -33.64 15.83
C ASP A 31 3.72 -33.51 14.46
N ILE A 32 4.05 -32.48 13.67
CA ILE A 32 3.44 -32.22 12.37
C ILE A 32 4.48 -32.34 11.26
N THR A 33 4.11 -33.04 10.20
CA THR A 33 4.92 -33.11 8.98
C THR A 33 4.12 -32.54 7.82
N TRP A 34 4.68 -31.53 7.14
CA TRP A 34 4.09 -30.90 5.96
C TRP A 34 4.63 -31.57 4.70
N LEU A 35 3.73 -32.03 3.85
CA LEU A 35 4.01 -32.66 2.56
C LEU A 35 3.35 -31.82 1.47
N VAL A 36 3.94 -31.75 0.28
CA VAL A 36 3.38 -31.03 -0.86
C VAL A 36 3.15 -32.02 -2.00
N GLN A 37 1.97 -32.03 -2.60
CA GLN A 37 1.72 -32.84 -3.79
C GLN A 37 2.53 -32.31 -4.98
N PRO A 38 3.03 -33.19 -5.87
CA PRO A 38 3.68 -32.77 -7.11
C PRO A 38 2.75 -31.93 -7.98
N SER A 39 3.27 -30.88 -8.62
CA SER A 39 2.50 -29.96 -9.46
C SER A 39 1.74 -30.67 -10.60
N GLU A 40 2.25 -31.81 -11.11
CA GLU A 40 1.61 -32.62 -12.15
C GLU A 40 0.34 -33.31 -11.67
N ALA A 41 0.30 -33.74 -10.40
CA ALA A 41 -0.84 -34.42 -9.80
C ALA A 41 -2.11 -33.54 -9.77
N LEU A 42 -1.93 -32.21 -9.79
CA LEU A 42 -3.00 -31.21 -9.71
C LEU A 42 -3.87 -31.11 -10.96
N PHE A 43 -3.39 -31.66 -12.08
CA PHE A 43 -4.05 -31.57 -13.36
C PHE A 43 -4.78 -32.86 -13.78
N HIS A 44 -4.73 -33.90 -12.94
CA HIS A 44 -5.42 -35.15 -13.20
C HIS A 44 -6.89 -35.06 -12.73
N PRO A 45 -7.87 -35.45 -13.57
CA PRO A 45 -9.30 -35.39 -13.24
C PRO A 45 -9.73 -36.35 -12.12
N SER A 46 -8.86 -37.30 -11.74
CA SER A 46 -9.01 -38.20 -10.60
C SER A 46 -8.26 -37.72 -9.35
N SER A 47 -7.72 -36.50 -9.34
CA SER A 47 -7.14 -35.92 -8.13
C SER A 47 -8.28 -35.70 -7.13
N THR A 48 -8.33 -36.57 -6.12
CA THR A 48 -9.14 -36.38 -4.93
C THR A 48 -8.92 -34.95 -4.47
N ASP A 49 -9.98 -34.15 -4.36
CA ASP A 49 -9.87 -32.77 -3.91
C ASP A 49 -9.04 -32.77 -2.61
N PRO A 50 -7.84 -32.18 -2.57
CA PRO A 50 -7.05 -32.16 -1.35
C PRO A 50 -7.80 -31.45 -0.21
N GLN A 51 -8.82 -30.63 -0.50
CA GLN A 51 -9.75 -30.15 0.52
C GLN A 51 -10.55 -31.28 1.20
N THR A 52 -10.73 -32.43 0.54
CA THR A 52 -11.36 -33.65 1.08
C THR A 52 -10.36 -34.66 1.66
N LEU A 53 -9.08 -34.62 1.28
CA LEU A 53 -8.03 -35.45 1.89
C LEU A 53 -7.71 -35.04 3.33
N PHE A 54 -8.09 -33.83 3.71
CA PHE A 54 -8.23 -33.43 5.11
C PHE A 54 -9.65 -33.65 5.58
N SER A 55 -9.88 -34.75 6.29
CA SER A 55 -10.95 -34.82 7.27
C SER A 55 -10.58 -33.98 8.50
N THR A 56 -10.38 -32.66 8.34
CA THR A 56 -10.49 -31.77 9.49
C THR A 56 -11.97 -31.77 9.88
N PRO A 57 -12.33 -32.04 11.14
CA PRO A 57 -13.71 -31.91 11.59
C PRO A 57 -14.23 -30.53 11.21
N ASP A 58 -15.46 -30.51 10.70
CA ASP A 58 -16.22 -29.31 10.38
C ASP A 58 -16.04 -28.25 11.47
N GLU A 59 -15.92 -27.00 11.02
CA GLU A 59 -15.52 -25.80 11.78
C GLU A 59 -15.69 -25.92 13.31
N GLY A 60 -14.65 -26.40 13.99
CA GLY A 60 -14.60 -26.40 15.44
C GLY A 60 -14.76 -24.98 15.98
N LYS A 61 -15.89 -24.72 16.67
CA LYS A 61 -16.26 -23.51 17.42
C LYS A 61 -15.35 -22.31 17.18
N GLY A 62 -15.63 -21.50 16.16
CA GLY A 62 -15.49 -20.02 16.09
C GLY A 62 -14.28 -19.28 16.71
N GLU A 63 -13.23 -19.94 17.20
CA GLU A 63 -12.12 -19.28 17.85
C GLU A 63 -11.21 -18.67 16.79
N LEU A 64 -11.05 -17.36 16.90
CA LEU A 64 -10.26 -16.57 15.98
C LEU A 64 -8.81 -16.57 16.46
N LEU A 65 -7.94 -17.23 15.68
CA LEU A 65 -6.50 -17.08 15.80
C LEU A 65 -6.12 -15.62 15.51
N ARG A 66 -5.75 -14.84 16.54
CA ARG A 66 -5.39 -13.43 16.41
C ARG A 66 -3.87 -13.29 16.25
N LEU A 67 -3.42 -13.02 15.03
CA LEU A 67 -2.01 -12.76 14.73
C LEU A 67 -1.77 -11.28 14.42
N PRO A 68 -0.60 -10.70 14.78
CA PRO A 68 -0.21 -9.37 14.34
C PRO A 68 -0.22 -9.29 12.81
N ARG A 69 -0.66 -8.17 12.25
CA ARG A 69 -0.81 -8.08 10.79
C ARG A 69 0.52 -8.20 10.05
N ARG A 70 1.55 -7.48 10.51
CA ARG A 70 2.93 -7.62 10.02
C ARG A 70 3.43 -9.07 10.00
N LEU A 71 3.00 -9.90 10.96
CA LEU A 71 3.31 -11.32 10.94
C LEU A 71 2.59 -12.02 9.79
N VAL A 72 1.28 -11.81 9.64
CA VAL A 72 0.49 -12.39 8.54
C VAL A 72 1.04 -12.02 7.16
N GLU A 73 1.47 -10.77 6.97
CA GLU A 73 2.05 -10.31 5.70
C GLU A 73 3.35 -11.02 5.38
N ARG A 74 4.23 -11.13 6.37
CA ARG A 74 5.48 -11.89 6.24
C ARG A 74 5.22 -13.38 6.01
N LEU A 75 4.23 -13.98 6.67
CA LEU A 75 3.83 -15.37 6.42
C LEU A 75 3.34 -15.56 4.98
N VAL A 76 2.56 -14.61 4.46
CA VAL A 76 2.02 -14.62 3.09
C VAL A 76 3.10 -14.46 2.02
N LEU A 77 4.17 -13.72 2.32
CA LEU A 77 5.36 -13.64 1.46
C LEU A 77 6.18 -14.92 1.60
N ALA A 78 6.57 -15.29 2.81
CA ALA A 78 7.44 -16.43 3.09
C ALA A 78 6.85 -17.79 2.66
N ILE A 79 5.53 -17.92 2.54
CA ILE A 79 4.92 -19.16 2.01
C ILE A 79 5.30 -19.42 0.55
N GLN A 80 5.64 -18.37 -0.20
CA GLN A 80 6.09 -18.45 -1.59
C GLN A 80 7.57 -18.83 -1.70
N ALA A 81 8.32 -18.83 -0.60
CA ALA A 81 9.73 -19.18 -0.62
C ALA A 81 9.93 -20.66 -1.03
N HIS A 82 11.13 -21.03 -1.48
CA HIS A 82 11.37 -22.37 -2.03
C HIS A 82 11.69 -23.42 -0.96
N GLU A 83 12.16 -22.94 0.18
CA GLU A 83 12.65 -23.70 1.32
C GLU A 83 11.58 -24.71 1.78
N PRO A 84 11.85 -26.02 1.71
CA PRO A 84 10.86 -27.05 2.03
C PRO A 84 10.31 -26.94 3.46
N GLU A 85 11.16 -26.50 4.40
CA GLU A 85 10.82 -26.37 5.81
C GLU A 85 9.99 -25.11 6.12
N ARG A 86 9.73 -24.23 5.13
CA ARG A 86 8.99 -22.98 5.36
C ARG A 86 7.67 -23.24 6.07
N PHE A 87 6.88 -24.23 5.66
CA PHE A 87 5.57 -24.50 6.29
C PHE A 87 5.69 -24.88 7.77
N SER A 88 6.73 -25.63 8.13
CA SER A 88 7.06 -25.98 9.51
C SER A 88 7.48 -24.76 10.32
N LEU A 89 8.35 -23.89 9.75
CA LEU A 89 8.74 -22.62 10.36
C LEU A 89 7.54 -21.70 10.58
N LEU A 90 6.72 -21.49 9.55
CA LEU A 90 5.52 -20.65 9.61
C LEU A 90 4.57 -21.19 10.69
N TYR A 91 4.36 -22.50 10.76
CA TYR A 91 3.52 -23.13 11.79
C TYR A 91 4.10 -22.91 13.19
N ARG A 92 5.41 -23.16 13.35
CA ARG A 92 6.12 -22.98 14.62
C ARG A 92 5.98 -21.54 15.13
N LEU A 93 6.18 -20.54 14.29
CA LEU A 93 5.98 -19.14 14.67
C LEU A 93 4.56 -18.85 15.15
N VAL A 94 3.56 -19.33 14.42
CA VAL A 94 2.15 -19.17 14.83
C VAL A 94 1.89 -19.87 16.17
N PHE A 95 2.40 -21.08 16.36
CA PHE A 95 2.28 -21.83 17.60
C PHE A 95 2.90 -21.08 18.78
N ARG A 96 4.13 -20.55 18.61
CA ARG A 96 4.85 -19.79 19.64
C ARG A 96 4.18 -18.46 19.98
N VAL A 97 3.61 -17.77 19.00
CA VAL A 97 2.80 -16.56 19.27
C VAL A 97 1.59 -16.87 20.14
N VAL A 98 0.97 -18.03 19.97
CA VAL A 98 -0.27 -18.41 20.66
C VAL A 98 -0.02 -19.04 22.03
N HIS A 99 0.90 -19.99 22.11
CA HIS A 99 1.14 -20.78 23.32
C HIS A 99 2.30 -20.27 24.16
N GLU A 100 3.29 -19.61 23.55
CA GLU A 100 4.47 -19.08 24.24
C GLU A 100 4.43 -17.55 24.40
N GLN A 101 3.37 -16.89 23.91
CA GLN A 101 3.21 -15.43 23.96
C GLN A 101 4.38 -14.68 23.31
N LEU A 102 4.97 -15.25 22.26
CA LEU A 102 6.06 -14.63 21.52
C LEU A 102 5.62 -13.28 20.94
N ASP A 103 6.22 -12.19 21.42
CA ASP A 103 6.03 -10.86 20.85
C ASP A 103 6.98 -10.66 19.67
N ILE A 104 6.48 -10.87 18.45
CA ILE A 104 7.20 -10.67 17.19
C ILE A 104 7.84 -9.27 17.06
N ARG A 105 7.30 -8.25 17.75
CA ARG A 105 7.86 -6.89 17.69
C ARG A 105 9.11 -6.72 18.55
N ALA A 106 9.14 -7.38 19.70
CA ALA A 106 10.26 -7.33 20.63
C ALA A 106 11.32 -8.40 20.32
N ALA A 107 10.88 -9.53 19.74
CA ALA A 107 11.71 -10.70 19.46
C ALA A 107 12.48 -10.59 18.12
N VAL A 108 13.09 -9.43 17.86
CA VAL A 108 13.85 -9.18 16.61
C VAL A 108 15.07 -10.10 16.50
N ASP A 109 15.61 -10.54 17.63
CA ASP A 109 16.75 -11.46 17.68
C ASP A 109 16.38 -12.94 17.67
N ASP A 110 15.08 -13.26 17.69
CA ASP A 110 14.61 -14.64 17.65
C ASP A 110 14.96 -15.31 16.31
N PRO A 111 15.53 -16.52 16.32
CA PRO A 111 16.00 -17.17 15.10
C PRO A 111 14.87 -17.47 14.11
N ASP A 112 13.67 -17.83 14.59
CA ASP A 112 12.54 -18.12 13.71
C ASP A 112 11.99 -16.82 13.11
N VAL A 113 11.94 -15.74 13.89
CA VAL A 113 11.50 -14.42 13.39
C VAL A 113 12.49 -13.91 12.33
N LYS A 114 13.79 -14.02 12.58
CA LYS A 114 14.83 -13.70 11.59
C LYS A 114 14.70 -14.52 10.31
N GLN A 115 14.43 -15.82 10.45
CA GLN A 115 14.26 -16.70 9.30
C GLN A 115 12.99 -16.34 8.50
N LEU A 116 11.87 -16.05 9.18
CA LEU A 116 10.65 -15.57 8.51
C LEU A 116 10.92 -14.28 7.73
N ASP A 117 11.61 -13.34 8.36
CA ASP A 117 11.92 -12.05 7.76
C ASP A 117 12.80 -12.20 6.53
N ALA A 118 13.84 -13.04 6.62
CA ALA A 118 14.71 -13.36 5.49
C ALA A 118 13.94 -13.99 4.33
N LEU A 119 13.03 -14.95 4.60
CA LEU A 119 12.20 -15.56 3.55
C LEU A 119 11.24 -14.55 2.91
N ALA A 120 10.61 -13.69 3.71
CA ALA A 120 9.71 -12.66 3.20
C ALA A 120 10.46 -11.62 2.35
N GLU A 121 11.68 -11.27 2.74
CA GLU A 121 12.55 -10.32 2.03
C GLU A 121 12.96 -10.86 0.66
N VAL A 122 13.50 -12.09 0.58
CA VAL A 122 13.94 -12.67 -0.70
C VAL A 122 12.77 -12.88 -1.68
N VAL A 123 11.59 -13.26 -1.19
CA VAL A 123 10.38 -13.36 -2.02
C VAL A 123 9.92 -11.98 -2.52
N THR A 124 10.05 -10.95 -1.69
CA THR A 124 9.68 -9.57 -2.06
C THR A 124 10.61 -9.04 -3.15
N GLU A 125 11.92 -9.20 -2.95
CA GLU A 125 12.94 -8.81 -3.94
C GLU A 125 12.73 -9.52 -5.27
N GLU A 126 12.46 -10.82 -5.25
CA GLU A 126 12.22 -11.57 -6.47
C GLU A 126 10.90 -11.19 -7.13
N THR A 127 9.84 -10.92 -6.36
CA THR A 127 8.58 -10.41 -6.90
C THR A 127 8.80 -9.07 -7.62
N HIS A 128 9.61 -8.17 -7.06
CA HIS A 128 9.95 -6.91 -7.73
C HIS A 128 10.73 -7.14 -9.03
N ARG A 129 11.72 -8.03 -9.02
CA ARG A 129 12.51 -8.42 -10.20
C ARG A 129 11.62 -8.98 -11.30
N PHE A 130 10.78 -9.97 -10.97
CA PHE A 130 9.83 -10.58 -11.91
C PHE A 130 8.92 -9.54 -12.57
N ARG A 131 8.35 -8.63 -11.78
CA ARG A 131 7.45 -7.57 -12.27
C ARG A 131 8.15 -6.61 -13.23
N ALA A 132 9.40 -6.27 -12.96
CA ALA A 132 10.21 -5.42 -13.82
C ALA A 132 10.53 -6.12 -15.15
N ASP A 133 10.98 -7.38 -15.09
CA ASP A 133 11.35 -8.17 -16.27
C ASP A 133 10.15 -8.50 -17.17
N PHE A 134 9.01 -8.83 -16.57
CA PHE A 134 7.76 -9.00 -17.29
C PHE A 134 7.38 -7.71 -18.03
N ALA A 135 7.38 -6.57 -17.33
CA ALA A 135 7.05 -5.28 -17.93
C ALA A 135 8.03 -4.86 -19.02
N ALA A 136 9.31 -5.23 -18.92
CA ALA A 136 10.32 -4.95 -19.93
C ALA A 136 10.12 -5.82 -21.18
N THR A 137 9.90 -7.11 -21.00
CA THR A 137 9.72 -8.10 -22.09
C THR A 137 8.55 -7.72 -22.99
N PHE A 138 7.39 -7.43 -22.40
CA PHE A 138 6.16 -7.18 -23.16
C PHE A 138 5.95 -5.69 -23.55
N ARG A 139 6.93 -4.81 -23.27
CA ARG A 139 6.92 -3.40 -23.70
C ARG A 139 7.11 -3.23 -25.21
N HIS A 140 7.91 -4.11 -25.81
CA HIS A 140 8.36 -3.99 -27.21
C HIS A 140 7.79 -5.09 -28.11
N ASP A 141 7.55 -6.29 -27.56
CA ASP A 141 6.97 -7.41 -28.28
C ASP A 141 5.63 -7.80 -27.65
N ARG A 142 4.53 -7.38 -28.29
CA ARG A 142 3.15 -7.54 -27.77
C ARG A 142 2.57 -8.92 -28.09
N ARG A 143 3.40 -9.87 -28.56
CA ARG A 143 3.01 -11.27 -28.82
C ARG A 143 4.16 -12.19 -28.47
N GLY A 144 4.02 -13.00 -27.43
CA GLY A 144 5.04 -14.00 -27.15
C GLY A 144 4.90 -14.73 -25.83
N ALA A 145 5.76 -15.75 -25.68
CA ALA A 145 6.02 -16.42 -24.42
C ALA A 145 7.35 -15.90 -23.86
N TRP A 146 7.37 -15.58 -22.57
CA TRP A 146 8.55 -15.22 -21.82
C TRP A 146 8.97 -16.39 -20.94
N ALA A 147 10.22 -16.84 -21.07
CA ALA A 147 10.78 -17.85 -20.18
C ALA A 147 11.51 -17.17 -19.01
N CYS A 148 11.23 -17.62 -17.78
CA CYS A 148 11.86 -17.12 -16.56
C CYS A 148 12.04 -18.27 -15.57
N GLU A 149 13.14 -18.28 -14.81
CA GLU A 149 13.38 -19.27 -13.76
C GLU A 149 13.45 -18.58 -12.39
N PRO A 150 12.29 -18.25 -11.79
CA PRO A 150 12.27 -17.69 -10.44
C PRO A 150 12.77 -18.72 -9.43
N ALA A 151 13.54 -18.25 -8.44
CA ALA A 151 14.02 -19.07 -7.34
C ALA A 151 12.90 -19.47 -6.38
N HIS A 152 11.79 -18.73 -6.36
CA HIS A 152 10.64 -18.91 -5.47
C HIS A 152 9.32 -19.06 -6.26
N TYR A 153 8.27 -19.49 -5.56
CA TYR A 153 6.97 -19.83 -6.14
C TYR A 153 6.07 -18.59 -6.32
N ILE A 154 6.51 -17.63 -7.13
CA ILE A 154 5.92 -16.28 -7.25
C ILE A 154 5.04 -16.03 -8.50
N ILE A 155 4.99 -16.96 -9.46
CA ILE A 155 4.32 -16.76 -10.76
C ILE A 155 2.84 -16.44 -10.58
N GLU A 156 2.12 -17.28 -9.86
CA GLU A 156 0.69 -17.15 -9.63
C GLU A 156 0.35 -15.88 -8.84
N ALA A 157 1.22 -15.50 -7.89
CA ALA A 157 1.09 -14.30 -7.08
C ALA A 157 1.15 -13.00 -7.89
N ASN A 158 1.80 -13.06 -9.05
CA ASN A 158 2.02 -11.94 -9.94
C ASN A 158 1.09 -11.91 -11.15
N ALA A 159 0.19 -12.88 -11.29
CA ALA A 159 -0.81 -12.96 -12.35
C ALA A 159 -1.61 -11.65 -12.52
N ALA A 160 -2.11 -11.09 -11.42
CA ALA A 160 -2.88 -9.84 -11.43
C ALA A 160 -2.06 -8.66 -11.98
N TYR A 161 -0.80 -8.52 -11.54
CA TYR A 161 0.10 -7.49 -12.03
C TYR A 161 0.33 -7.63 -13.54
N CYS A 162 0.55 -8.84 -14.02
CA CYS A 162 0.78 -9.12 -15.43
C CYS A 162 -0.42 -8.74 -16.32
N LEU A 163 -1.62 -9.12 -15.88
CA LEU A 163 -2.88 -8.82 -16.58
C LEU A 163 -3.16 -7.32 -16.71
N GLU A 164 -2.86 -6.55 -15.67
CA GLU A 164 -3.06 -5.09 -15.67
C GLU A 164 -2.10 -4.36 -16.63
N ARG A 165 -0.91 -4.93 -16.89
CA ARG A 165 0.13 -4.30 -17.71
C ARG A 165 0.01 -4.61 -19.20
N VAL A 166 -0.38 -5.83 -19.54
CA VAL A 166 -0.34 -6.32 -20.92
C VAL A 166 -1.70 -6.92 -21.27
N ALA A 167 -2.45 -6.19 -22.08
CA ALA A 167 -3.79 -6.58 -22.50
C ALA A 167 -3.77 -7.65 -23.61
N GLU A 168 -2.74 -7.64 -24.45
CA GLU A 168 -2.55 -8.61 -25.53
C GLU A 168 -2.21 -10.01 -24.99
N PRO A 169 -2.46 -11.09 -25.76
CA PRO A 169 -2.11 -12.44 -25.31
C PRO A 169 -0.61 -12.61 -25.04
N TRP A 170 -0.29 -13.24 -23.91
CA TRP A 170 1.08 -13.51 -23.46
C TRP A 170 1.16 -14.84 -22.71
N ALA A 171 2.36 -15.40 -22.63
CA ALA A 171 2.64 -16.54 -21.77
C ALA A 171 3.93 -16.32 -20.96
N VAL A 172 3.97 -16.86 -19.76
CA VAL A 172 5.13 -16.94 -18.87
C VAL A 172 5.43 -18.42 -18.66
N GLN A 173 6.67 -18.82 -18.90
CA GLN A 173 7.15 -20.20 -18.80
C GLN A 173 8.24 -20.27 -17.75
N ALA A 174 7.95 -20.89 -16.61
CA ALA A 174 8.93 -21.20 -15.57
C ALA A 174 9.08 -22.71 -15.38
N GLY A 175 10.22 -23.14 -14.85
CA GLY A 175 10.55 -24.54 -14.62
C GLY A 175 9.49 -25.24 -13.79
N TYR A 176 8.94 -24.58 -12.77
CA TYR A 176 7.90 -25.16 -11.91
C TYR A 176 6.45 -24.90 -12.40
N ARG A 177 6.23 -23.89 -13.25
CA ARG A 177 4.88 -23.44 -13.63
C ARG A 177 4.83 -22.69 -14.94
N ARG A 178 3.70 -22.81 -15.66
CA ARG A 178 3.36 -21.94 -16.78
C ARG A 178 2.12 -21.11 -16.45
N MET A 179 2.09 -19.87 -16.93
CA MET A 179 0.96 -18.94 -16.81
C MET A 179 0.71 -18.31 -18.16
N GLN A 180 -0.52 -18.33 -18.66
CA GLN A 180 -0.88 -17.82 -19.98
C GLN A 180 -2.14 -16.96 -19.92
N TRP A 181 -2.11 -15.83 -20.60
CA TRP A 181 -3.26 -14.98 -20.87
C TRP A 181 -3.60 -15.05 -22.36
N ASP A 182 -4.83 -15.44 -22.71
CA ASP A 182 -5.27 -15.55 -24.10
C ASP A 182 -6.02 -14.31 -24.62
N GLY A 183 -6.08 -13.23 -23.82
CA GLY A 183 -6.89 -12.04 -24.09
C GLY A 183 -8.28 -12.08 -23.45
N ARG A 184 -8.68 -13.19 -22.81
CA ARG A 184 -9.99 -13.36 -22.15
C ARG A 184 -9.90 -14.05 -20.80
N ILE A 185 -9.10 -15.09 -20.71
CA ILE A 185 -8.89 -15.91 -19.52
C ILE A 185 -7.41 -16.09 -19.26
N ILE A 186 -7.05 -16.08 -17.98
CA ILE A 186 -5.74 -16.50 -17.52
C ILE A 186 -5.80 -17.98 -17.14
N GLN A 187 -4.78 -18.71 -17.54
CA GLN A 187 -4.67 -20.15 -17.33
C GLN A 187 -3.29 -20.50 -16.80
N PHE A 188 -3.23 -21.50 -15.94
CA PHE A 188 -2.00 -22.05 -15.38
C PHE A 188 -1.81 -23.49 -15.86
N GLY A 189 -0.57 -23.86 -16.09
CA GLY A 189 -0.18 -25.19 -16.53
C GLY A 189 1.06 -25.68 -15.78
N PRO A 190 1.39 -26.97 -15.89
CA PRO A 190 2.62 -27.51 -15.32
C PRO A 190 3.84 -26.84 -15.95
N GLY A 191 4.89 -26.65 -15.14
CA GLY A 191 6.22 -26.33 -15.64
C GLY A 191 6.86 -27.53 -16.35
N SER A 192 8.06 -27.36 -16.91
CA SER A 192 8.75 -28.45 -17.62
C SER A 192 10.23 -28.48 -17.31
N GLU A 193 10.74 -29.60 -16.80
CA GLU A 193 12.16 -29.96 -16.96
C GLU A 193 12.41 -30.75 -18.25
N GLU A 194 11.40 -31.39 -18.85
CA GLU A 194 11.55 -32.10 -20.13
C GLU A 194 10.38 -31.87 -21.09
N GLY A 195 10.70 -31.33 -22.27
CA GLY A 195 10.00 -31.64 -23.52
C GLY A 195 8.72 -30.87 -23.80
N GLN A 196 8.72 -30.16 -24.93
CA GLN A 196 7.61 -29.43 -25.56
C GLN A 196 6.38 -30.30 -25.96
N ASN A 197 6.26 -31.54 -25.45
CA ASN A 197 5.34 -32.58 -25.94
C ASN A 197 4.44 -33.25 -24.88
N ALA A 198 4.46 -32.85 -23.61
CA ALA A 198 3.45 -33.31 -22.66
C ALA A 198 2.06 -32.70 -23.02
N PRO A 199 0.94 -33.46 -22.95
CA PRO A 199 -0.38 -32.91 -23.17
C PRO A 199 -0.61 -31.71 -22.25
N LEU A 200 -0.85 -30.53 -22.83
CA LEU A 200 -1.06 -29.31 -22.06
C LEU A 200 -2.37 -29.40 -21.28
N SER A 201 -2.27 -29.70 -19.99
CA SER A 201 -3.38 -29.54 -19.05
C SER A 201 -3.38 -28.12 -18.50
N TRP A 202 -4.43 -27.37 -18.82
CA TRP A 202 -4.61 -25.99 -18.39
C TRP A 202 -5.71 -25.88 -17.36
N GLN A 203 -5.44 -25.15 -16.29
CA GLN A 203 -6.40 -24.78 -15.27
C GLN A 203 -6.68 -23.28 -15.37
N ARG A 204 -7.96 -22.87 -15.39
CA ARG A 204 -8.32 -21.44 -15.37
C ARG A 204 -7.98 -20.83 -14.01
N ASP A 205 -7.57 -19.57 -13.99
CA ASP A 205 -7.48 -18.82 -12.74
C ASP A 205 -8.80 -18.86 -11.97
N GLY A 206 -8.69 -18.97 -10.65
CA GLY A 206 -9.84 -19.13 -9.77
C GLY A 206 -10.63 -20.43 -9.96
N ALA A 207 -10.14 -21.41 -10.72
CA ALA A 207 -10.74 -22.75 -10.79
C ALA A 207 -9.88 -23.78 -10.06
N GLY A 208 -10.50 -24.74 -9.37
CA GLY A 208 -9.85 -25.86 -8.67
C GLY A 208 -9.03 -25.47 -7.43
N VAL A 209 -8.02 -26.26 -7.09
CA VAL A 209 -7.29 -26.20 -5.80
C VAL A 209 -6.53 -24.89 -5.53
N TRP A 210 -6.40 -24.01 -6.53
CA TRP A 210 -5.70 -22.73 -6.45
C TRP A 210 -6.62 -21.54 -6.09
N GLN A 211 -7.89 -21.81 -5.79
CA GLN A 211 -8.81 -20.81 -5.26
C GLN A 211 -8.31 -20.28 -3.90
N GLY A 212 -8.08 -18.97 -3.80
CA GLY A 212 -7.65 -18.31 -2.55
C GLY A 212 -6.13 -18.17 -2.37
N TYR A 213 -5.37 -18.24 -3.46
CA TYR A 213 -3.93 -18.00 -3.50
C TYR A 213 -3.51 -16.63 -2.89
N PRO A 214 -2.33 -16.52 -2.23
CA PRO A 214 -1.81 -15.25 -1.76
C PRO A 214 -1.44 -14.30 -2.90
N LYS A 215 -2.26 -13.27 -3.18
CA LYS A 215 -1.82 -12.17 -4.06
C LYS A 215 -0.58 -11.52 -3.44
N THR A 216 0.55 -11.46 -4.15
CA THR A 216 1.69 -10.67 -3.65
C THR A 216 1.33 -9.20 -3.77
N VAL A 217 0.79 -8.63 -2.71
CA VAL A 217 0.60 -7.19 -2.52
C VAL A 217 1.64 -6.87 -1.40
N LEU A 218 1.96 -5.65 -1.03
CA LEU A 218 1.06 -4.96 -0.12
C LEU A 218 1.52 -3.50 0.04
N PRO A 219 0.94 -2.55 -0.72
CA PRO A 219 0.49 -1.31 -0.13
C PRO A 219 -0.14 -1.59 1.25
N PRO A 220 0.26 -0.86 2.29
CA PRO A 220 -0.31 -1.06 3.62
C PRO A 220 -1.80 -0.77 3.59
N THR A 221 -2.61 -1.73 4.06
CA THR A 221 -4.06 -1.54 4.17
C THR A 221 -4.37 -0.47 5.21
N ALA A 222 -5.55 0.14 5.07
CA ALA A 222 -6.07 1.17 5.95
C ALA A 222 -6.00 0.80 7.45
N ASP A 223 -6.07 -0.49 7.82
CA ASP A 223 -5.93 -0.95 9.20
C ASP A 223 -4.49 -0.84 9.75
N GLU A 224 -3.47 -1.05 8.92
CA GLU A 224 -2.07 -0.82 9.31
C GLU A 224 -1.79 0.65 9.49
N VAL A 225 -2.23 1.41 8.49
CA VAL A 225 -2.22 2.86 8.51
C VAL A 225 -2.92 3.38 9.78
N ALA A 226 -4.06 2.80 10.18
CA ALA A 226 -4.74 3.12 11.43
C ALA A 226 -4.03 2.61 12.70
N LYS A 227 -3.16 1.60 12.61
CA LYS A 227 -2.39 1.07 13.75
C LYS A 227 -1.08 1.79 13.98
N THR A 228 -0.61 2.59 13.02
CA THR A 228 0.56 3.47 13.20
C THR A 228 0.34 4.38 14.41
N ARG A 229 1.38 4.56 15.23
CA ARG A 229 1.32 5.37 16.46
C ARG A 229 2.16 6.64 16.38
N THR A 230 3.04 6.75 15.40
CA THR A 230 3.93 7.90 15.20
C THR A 230 3.92 8.32 13.73
N LEU A 231 4.23 9.59 13.48
CA LEU A 231 4.37 10.10 12.11
C LEU A 231 5.48 9.39 11.35
N ASP A 232 6.59 9.04 12.02
CA ASP A 232 7.69 8.32 11.38
C ASP A 232 7.27 6.92 10.90
N GLN A 233 6.48 6.19 11.71
CA GLN A 233 5.89 4.91 11.30
C GLN A 233 4.97 5.12 10.10
N LEU A 234 4.07 6.11 10.17
CA LEU A 234 3.13 6.39 9.10
C LEU A 234 3.81 6.81 7.79
N GLY A 235 4.82 7.65 7.87
CA GLY A 235 5.63 8.07 6.73
C GLY A 235 6.35 6.89 6.10
N SER A 236 6.90 5.98 6.92
CA SER A 236 7.55 4.76 6.46
C SER A 236 6.59 3.86 5.67
N GLU A 237 5.37 3.64 6.18
CA GLU A 237 4.31 2.90 5.48
C GLU A 237 3.93 3.57 4.15
N ALA A 238 3.94 4.90 4.09
CA ALA A 238 3.55 5.65 2.91
C ALA A 238 4.57 5.59 1.77
N MET A 239 5.86 5.38 2.05
CA MET A 239 6.95 5.52 1.07
C MET A 239 6.73 4.64 -0.17
N ASP A 240 6.29 3.40 0.01
CA ASP A 240 6.05 2.41 -1.05
C ASP A 240 4.55 2.25 -1.39
N CYS A 241 3.75 3.27 -1.10
CA CYS A 241 2.32 3.25 -1.33
C CYS A 241 1.98 3.00 -2.82
N ARG A 242 1.41 1.83 -3.11
CA ARG A 242 0.84 1.48 -4.43
C ARG A 242 -0.69 1.55 -4.47
N ALA A 243 -1.31 2.33 -3.58
CA ALA A 243 -2.76 2.38 -3.42
C ALA A 243 -3.53 2.97 -4.62
N CYS A 244 -2.88 3.66 -5.56
CA CYS A 244 -3.50 4.15 -6.80
C CYS A 244 -2.48 4.23 -7.94
N ALA A 245 -2.92 4.25 -9.20
CA ALA A 245 -2.04 4.22 -10.38
C ALA A 245 -1.00 5.38 -10.47
N LEU A 246 -1.14 6.43 -9.66
CA LEU A 246 -0.17 7.53 -9.64
C LEU A 246 1.22 7.14 -9.14
N TRP A 247 1.35 6.03 -8.40
CA TRP A 247 2.66 5.53 -7.95
C TRP A 247 3.57 5.17 -9.14
N GLU A 248 2.99 4.80 -10.28
CA GLU A 248 3.73 4.25 -11.42
C GLU A 248 4.52 5.31 -12.21
N PRO A 249 3.95 6.47 -12.62
CA PRO A 249 4.70 7.51 -13.31
C PRO A 249 5.46 8.46 -12.37
N ALA A 250 5.08 8.55 -11.10
CA ALA A 250 5.73 9.43 -10.13
C ALA A 250 7.13 8.93 -9.75
N THR A 251 8.02 9.83 -9.34
CA THR A 251 9.38 9.44 -8.93
C THR A 251 9.36 8.80 -7.54
N ARG A 252 8.52 9.32 -6.63
CA ARG A 252 8.40 8.84 -5.24
C ARG A 252 7.13 9.37 -4.58
N THR A 253 6.78 8.78 -3.45
CA THR A 253 5.83 9.36 -2.50
C THR A 253 6.43 10.65 -1.91
N VAL A 254 5.66 11.74 -1.91
CA VAL A 254 5.96 12.96 -1.16
C VAL A 254 5.01 13.03 0.02
N PHE A 255 5.53 12.67 1.19
CA PHE A 255 4.78 12.68 2.45
C PHE A 255 4.69 14.10 3.04
N GLY A 256 3.90 14.28 4.10
CA GLY A 256 3.81 15.55 4.80
C GLY A 256 4.97 15.79 5.76
N GLU A 257 5.26 17.06 6.04
CA GLU A 257 6.37 17.49 6.89
C GLU A 257 5.98 18.55 7.92
N GLY A 258 6.55 18.44 9.10
CA GLY A 258 6.34 19.33 10.24
C GLY A 258 6.39 18.54 11.55
N PRO A 259 6.42 19.23 12.70
CA PRO A 259 6.44 18.56 13.99
C PRO A 259 5.08 17.92 14.29
N VAL A 260 5.07 16.84 15.08
CA VAL A 260 3.84 16.21 15.57
C VAL A 260 3.00 17.16 16.45
N THR A 261 3.64 18.19 17.01
CA THR A 261 3.01 19.23 17.83
C THR A 261 2.44 20.39 17.01
N ALA A 262 2.47 20.31 15.67
CA ALA A 262 1.95 21.36 14.81
C ALA A 262 0.47 21.61 15.09
N ARG A 263 0.12 22.88 15.34
CA ARG A 263 -1.25 23.29 15.66
C ARG A 263 -2.08 23.48 14.40
N VAL A 264 -1.44 23.79 13.28
CA VAL A 264 -2.09 24.03 12.00
C VAL A 264 -1.60 23.01 10.98
N MET A 265 -2.53 22.44 10.22
CA MET A 265 -2.20 21.59 9.07
C MET A 265 -2.52 22.33 7.77
N LEU A 266 -1.55 22.50 6.89
CA LEU A 266 -1.70 23.07 5.55
C LEU A 266 -1.80 21.93 4.54
N VAL A 267 -2.89 21.85 3.79
CA VAL A 267 -3.15 20.76 2.82
C VAL A 267 -3.26 21.31 1.41
N GLY A 268 -2.32 20.93 0.55
CA GLY A 268 -2.33 21.18 -0.89
C GLY A 268 -3.02 20.10 -1.72
N GLU A 269 -2.89 20.19 -3.04
CA GLU A 269 -3.50 19.26 -3.99
C GLU A 269 -2.69 17.96 -4.14
N GLN A 270 -1.49 18.07 -4.69
CA GLN A 270 -0.56 16.98 -4.96
C GLN A 270 0.87 17.57 -5.08
N PRO A 271 1.92 16.75 -5.09
CA PRO A 271 3.27 17.22 -5.32
C PRO A 271 3.41 17.77 -6.74
N GLY A 272 4.28 18.77 -6.93
CA GLY A 272 4.69 19.24 -8.25
C GLY A 272 5.97 18.56 -8.73
N ASP A 273 6.50 19.08 -9.83
CA ASP A 273 7.71 18.56 -10.48
C ASP A 273 8.94 18.56 -9.55
N GLN A 274 9.16 19.66 -8.81
CA GLN A 274 10.30 19.78 -7.91
C GLN A 274 10.10 18.96 -6.63
N GLU A 275 8.87 18.94 -6.10
CA GLU A 275 8.52 18.16 -4.92
C GLU A 275 8.70 16.66 -5.17
N ASP A 276 8.25 16.16 -6.32
CA ASP A 276 8.40 14.76 -6.73
C ASP A 276 9.88 14.34 -6.85
N LEU A 277 10.77 15.24 -7.29
CA LEU A 277 12.21 14.95 -7.34
C LEU A 277 12.87 15.05 -5.97
N ALA A 278 12.48 16.04 -5.17
CA ALA A 278 13.09 16.33 -3.88
C ALA A 278 12.61 15.37 -2.78
N GLY A 279 11.36 14.89 -2.85
CA GLY A 279 10.70 14.12 -1.79
C GLY A 279 10.08 14.99 -0.69
N HIS A 280 10.11 16.31 -0.83
CA HIS A 280 9.67 17.27 0.18
C HIS A 280 8.48 18.09 -0.34
N PRO A 281 7.42 18.31 0.46
CA PRO A 281 6.25 19.06 0.04
C PRO A 281 6.56 20.57 -0.01
N PHE A 282 6.04 21.26 -1.04
CA PHE A 282 6.16 22.72 -1.20
C PHE A 282 7.60 23.26 -1.24
N VAL A 283 8.48 22.63 -2.02
CA VAL A 283 9.83 23.18 -2.28
C VAL A 283 9.92 24.00 -3.57
N GLY A 284 8.92 23.89 -4.46
CA GLY A 284 8.88 24.60 -5.73
C GLY A 284 8.42 26.07 -5.63
N PRO A 285 8.14 26.73 -6.78
CA PRO A 285 7.72 28.12 -6.81
C PRO A 285 6.47 28.43 -5.97
N ALA A 286 5.50 27.50 -5.93
CA ALA A 286 4.31 27.63 -5.08
C ALA A 286 4.67 27.59 -3.58
N GLY A 287 5.67 26.78 -3.22
CA GLY A 287 6.23 26.73 -1.87
C GLY A 287 6.91 28.02 -1.45
N GLN A 288 7.68 28.63 -2.34
CA GLN A 288 8.31 29.93 -2.07
C GLN A 288 7.27 31.03 -1.78
N VAL A 289 6.15 31.02 -2.50
CA VAL A 289 5.03 31.93 -2.24
C VAL A 289 4.40 31.62 -0.87
N LEU A 290 4.20 30.34 -0.55
CA LEU A 290 3.67 29.92 0.75
C LEU A 290 4.58 30.38 1.90
N ASP A 291 5.88 30.10 1.82
CA ASP A 291 6.86 30.45 2.85
C ASP A 291 6.94 31.97 3.06
N ARG A 292 6.88 32.74 1.97
CA ARG A 292 6.81 34.20 2.04
C ARG A 292 5.55 34.65 2.78
N ALA A 293 4.39 34.10 2.42
CA ALA A 293 3.13 34.47 3.01
C ALA A 293 3.03 34.06 4.49
N LEU A 294 3.58 32.90 4.88
CA LEU A 294 3.68 32.47 6.28
C LEU A 294 4.53 33.44 7.11
N ARG A 295 5.70 33.85 6.59
CA ARG A 295 6.54 34.87 7.24
C ARG A 295 5.83 36.21 7.39
N GLU A 296 5.16 36.69 6.34
CA GLU A 296 4.41 37.95 6.36
C GLU A 296 3.14 37.89 7.25
N ALA A 297 2.63 36.69 7.53
CA ALA A 297 1.53 36.43 8.47
C ALA A 297 2.00 36.10 9.89
N GLU A 298 3.32 36.10 10.14
CA GLU A 298 3.93 35.80 11.44
C GLU A 298 3.56 34.39 11.96
N ILE A 299 3.42 33.43 11.06
CA ILE A 299 3.23 32.00 11.37
C ILE A 299 4.59 31.31 11.27
N GLU A 300 5.05 30.72 12.37
CA GLU A 300 6.35 30.07 12.42
C GLU A 300 6.29 28.65 11.83
N ARG A 301 7.40 28.18 11.26
CA ARG A 301 7.46 26.83 10.66
C ARG A 301 7.15 25.71 11.67
N PRO A 302 7.56 25.77 12.95
CA PRO A 302 7.20 24.76 13.95
C PRO A 302 5.71 24.72 14.30
N ASP A 303 4.92 25.73 13.94
CA ASP A 303 3.47 25.74 14.20
C ASP A 303 2.68 24.95 13.15
N VAL A 304 3.30 24.62 12.01
CA VAL A 304 2.63 24.08 10.84
C VAL A 304 3.13 22.70 10.44
N TYR A 305 2.19 21.84 10.05
CA TYR A 305 2.44 20.62 9.30
C TYR A 305 1.93 20.80 7.88
N VAL A 306 2.77 20.56 6.88
CA VAL A 306 2.46 20.82 5.47
C VAL A 306 2.41 19.52 4.70
N THR A 307 1.31 19.29 3.99
CA THR A 307 1.09 18.04 3.25
C THR A 307 0.19 18.26 2.04
N ASN A 308 -0.10 17.20 1.28
CA ASN A 308 -1.00 17.22 0.12
C ASN A 308 -2.12 16.18 0.26
N ALA A 309 -3.23 16.42 -0.43
CA ALA A 309 -4.34 15.46 -0.50
C ALA A 309 -3.96 14.15 -1.20
N VAL A 310 -3.10 14.24 -2.22
CA VAL A 310 -2.52 13.09 -2.92
C VAL A 310 -1.00 13.12 -2.74
N LYS A 311 -0.36 11.97 -2.53
CA LYS A 311 1.09 11.86 -2.22
C LYS A 311 1.99 11.59 -3.42
N HIS A 312 1.43 11.38 -4.61
CA HIS A 312 2.17 11.12 -5.85
C HIS A 312 1.87 12.20 -6.90
N PHE A 313 2.87 12.58 -7.68
CA PHE A 313 2.72 13.60 -8.71
C PHE A 313 2.04 13.04 -9.96
N ARG A 314 0.85 13.56 -10.29
CA ARG A 314 0.21 13.30 -11.58
C ARG A 314 0.65 14.31 -12.62
N PHE A 315 1.20 13.81 -13.73
CA PHE A 315 1.63 14.64 -14.84
C PHE A 315 1.50 13.94 -16.19
N VAL A 316 1.65 14.72 -17.25
CA VAL A 316 1.86 14.22 -18.62
C VAL A 316 3.12 14.84 -19.20
N TRP A 317 3.83 14.08 -20.03
CA TRP A 317 4.97 14.61 -20.77
C TRP A 317 4.48 15.49 -21.91
N ARG A 318 5.04 16.70 -22.01
CA ARG A 318 4.93 17.53 -23.21
C ARG A 318 6.32 18.07 -23.53
N ASN A 319 6.87 17.66 -24.66
CA ASN A 319 8.28 17.84 -24.99
C ASN A 319 9.15 17.24 -23.86
N THR A 320 10.09 18.01 -23.32
CA THR A 320 11.00 17.60 -22.23
C THR A 320 10.51 17.97 -20.83
N ARG A 321 9.26 18.43 -20.67
CA ARG A 321 8.73 18.92 -19.39
C ARG A 321 7.59 18.04 -18.88
N ARG A 322 7.58 17.79 -17.57
CA ARG A 322 6.47 17.15 -16.85
C ARG A 322 5.41 18.19 -16.53
N LEU A 323 4.29 18.14 -17.25
CA LEU A 323 3.18 19.06 -17.06
C LEU A 323 2.18 18.49 -16.07
N HIS A 324 2.06 19.18 -14.93
CA HIS A 324 1.10 18.89 -13.89
C HIS A 324 -0.32 18.67 -14.44
N GLN A 325 -0.95 17.57 -14.03
CA GLN A 325 -2.37 17.29 -14.26
C GLN A 325 -3.08 17.17 -12.92
N LYS A 326 -4.31 17.67 -12.82
CA LYS A 326 -5.11 17.51 -11.61
C LYS A 326 -5.31 16.02 -11.31
N PRO A 327 -5.15 15.55 -10.05
CA PRO A 327 -5.49 14.18 -9.70
C PRO A 327 -6.97 13.91 -9.97
N ASP A 328 -7.29 12.70 -10.41
CA ASP A 328 -8.67 12.26 -10.53
C ASP A 328 -9.25 11.89 -9.17
N GLN A 329 -10.57 11.70 -9.14
CA GLN A 329 -11.28 11.42 -7.91
C GLN A 329 -10.84 10.08 -7.29
N GLU A 330 -10.54 9.07 -8.12
CA GLU A 330 -10.04 7.77 -7.68
C GLU A 330 -8.72 7.89 -6.92
N ALA A 331 -7.76 8.64 -7.45
CA ALA A 331 -6.50 8.90 -6.76
C ALA A 331 -6.70 9.67 -5.45
N VAL A 332 -7.58 10.67 -5.44
CA VAL A 332 -7.92 11.41 -4.21
C VAL A 332 -8.51 10.48 -3.16
N ASP A 333 -9.45 9.62 -3.55
CA ASP A 333 -10.11 8.69 -2.63
C ASP A 333 -9.15 7.63 -2.08
N ALA A 334 -8.29 7.08 -2.94
CA ALA A 334 -7.26 6.12 -2.51
C ALA A 334 -6.25 6.73 -1.54
N CYS A 335 -5.85 7.99 -1.75
CA CYS A 335 -4.83 8.65 -0.93
C CYS A 335 -5.36 9.18 0.42
N ARG A 336 -6.70 9.22 0.62
CA ARG A 336 -7.32 9.67 1.88
C ARG A 336 -6.85 8.88 3.10
N ILE A 337 -6.43 7.62 2.94
CA ILE A 337 -5.91 6.80 4.04
C ILE A 337 -4.73 7.50 4.73
N TRP A 338 -3.85 8.14 3.96
CA TRP A 338 -2.67 8.85 4.48
C TRP A 338 -3.05 10.15 5.15
N LEU A 339 -3.87 10.97 4.47
CA LEU A 339 -4.29 12.26 4.99
C LEU A 339 -5.08 12.14 6.31
N ASN A 340 -5.97 11.16 6.40
CA ASN A 340 -6.71 10.91 7.63
C ASN A 340 -5.79 10.44 8.76
N ALA A 341 -4.76 9.64 8.45
CA ALA A 341 -3.81 9.17 9.43
C ALA A 341 -2.86 10.29 9.91
N GLU A 342 -2.40 11.17 9.03
CA GLU A 342 -1.65 12.38 9.39
C GLU A 342 -2.49 13.25 10.36
N ARG A 343 -3.75 13.53 10.00
CA ARG A 343 -4.67 14.32 10.85
C ARG A 343 -4.89 13.70 12.22
N ARG A 344 -5.07 12.38 12.27
CA ARG A 344 -5.27 11.64 13.52
C ARG A 344 -4.05 11.73 14.44
N LEU A 345 -2.84 11.66 13.89
CA LEU A 345 -1.60 11.68 14.68
C LEU A 345 -1.21 13.09 15.11
N ILE A 346 -1.48 14.10 14.28
CA ILE A 346 -1.13 15.51 14.57
C ILE A 346 -2.21 16.19 15.42
N GLN A 347 -3.49 15.82 15.22
CA GLN A 347 -4.65 16.45 15.85
C GLN A 347 -4.62 17.99 15.75
N PRO A 348 -4.49 18.57 14.53
CA PRO A 348 -4.39 20.00 14.37
C PRO A 348 -5.68 20.69 14.84
N ILE A 349 -5.56 21.87 15.46
CA ILE A 349 -6.74 22.67 15.84
C ILE A 349 -7.39 23.34 14.62
N LEU A 350 -6.62 23.54 13.55
CA LEU A 350 -7.06 24.16 12.30
C LEU A 350 -6.43 23.48 11.08
N VAL A 351 -7.25 23.16 10.08
CA VAL A 351 -6.83 22.61 8.79
C VAL A 351 -7.09 23.63 7.68
N VAL A 352 -6.03 24.10 7.03
CA VAL A 352 -6.09 25.04 5.91
C VAL A 352 -6.08 24.26 4.59
N MET A 353 -7.22 24.27 3.92
CA MET A 353 -7.46 23.59 2.64
C MET A 353 -7.12 24.53 1.48
N MET A 354 -5.95 24.33 0.87
CA MET A 354 -5.44 25.18 -0.21
C MET A 354 -5.91 24.64 -1.58
N GLY A 355 -6.97 25.24 -2.12
CA GLY A 355 -7.54 24.89 -3.42
C GLY A 355 -8.63 23.82 -3.35
N VAL A 356 -9.24 23.56 -4.53
CA VAL A 356 -10.46 22.75 -4.64
C VAL A 356 -10.22 21.29 -4.23
N THR A 357 -9.12 20.69 -4.68
CA THR A 357 -8.85 19.27 -4.43
C THR A 357 -8.60 18.99 -2.95
N ALA A 358 -7.84 19.85 -2.26
CA ALA A 358 -7.64 19.75 -0.82
C ALA A 358 -8.98 19.84 -0.07
N ALA A 359 -9.80 20.83 -0.42
CA ALA A 359 -11.10 21.03 0.22
C ALA A 359 -12.07 19.86 -0.06
N GLN A 360 -12.17 19.38 -1.30
CA GLN A 360 -13.02 18.24 -1.65
C GLN A 360 -12.55 16.94 -0.97
N SER A 361 -11.24 16.73 -0.85
CA SER A 361 -10.67 15.56 -0.17
C SER A 361 -11.11 15.52 1.30
N LEU A 362 -11.11 16.65 1.99
CA LEU A 362 -11.44 16.71 3.42
C LEU A 362 -12.95 16.84 3.70
N LEU A 363 -13.66 17.68 2.94
CA LEU A 363 -15.08 17.98 3.16
C LEU A 363 -16.03 16.95 2.53
N LYS A 364 -15.52 16.06 1.67
CA LYS A 364 -16.30 14.99 1.00
C LYS A 364 -17.53 15.50 0.22
N ARG A 365 -17.49 16.75 -0.24
CA ARG A 365 -18.53 17.38 -1.06
C ARG A 365 -17.91 18.31 -2.11
N PRO A 366 -18.65 18.67 -3.17
CA PRO A 366 -18.22 19.72 -4.08
C PRO A 366 -17.97 21.04 -3.34
N VAL A 367 -16.90 21.75 -3.73
CA VAL A 367 -16.48 23.02 -3.12
C VAL A 367 -16.28 24.06 -4.21
N THR A 368 -16.78 25.27 -3.96
CA THR A 368 -16.51 26.44 -4.82
C THR A 368 -15.69 27.46 -4.03
N ILE A 369 -14.41 27.61 -4.36
CA ILE A 369 -13.47 28.46 -3.59
C ILE A 369 -13.99 29.88 -3.40
N SER A 370 -14.56 30.51 -4.43
CA SER A 370 -15.06 31.89 -4.33
C SER A 370 -16.19 32.09 -3.31
N ARG A 371 -16.93 31.01 -2.96
CA ARG A 371 -18.04 31.05 -2.00
C ARG A 371 -17.62 30.67 -0.57
N GLU A 372 -16.57 29.85 -0.44
CA GLU A 372 -16.22 29.19 0.82
C GLU A 372 -14.91 29.68 1.42
N ARG A 373 -14.10 30.42 0.66
CA ARG A 373 -12.83 30.93 1.17
C ARG A 373 -13.02 31.96 2.27
N SER A 374 -11.96 32.17 3.07
CA SER A 374 -11.86 33.27 4.04
C SER A 374 -12.84 33.18 5.22
N ARG A 375 -13.34 31.97 5.53
CA ARG A 375 -14.16 31.69 6.70
C ARG A 375 -13.65 30.46 7.44
N ILE A 376 -13.49 30.59 8.75
CA ILE A 376 -13.23 29.46 9.65
C ILE A 376 -14.56 28.81 10.02
N PHE A 377 -14.62 27.48 9.97
CA PHE A 377 -15.81 26.70 10.31
C PHE A 377 -15.44 25.39 11.00
N PRO A 378 -16.32 24.79 11.83
CA PRO A 378 -16.03 23.53 12.50
C PRO A 378 -16.01 22.34 11.52
N LEU A 379 -15.13 21.38 11.76
CA LEU A 379 -15.07 20.09 11.08
C LEU A 379 -15.63 18.98 11.97
N GLU A 380 -15.98 17.84 11.36
CA GLU A 380 -16.60 16.69 12.07
C GLU A 380 -15.69 16.07 13.13
N ASP A 381 -14.37 16.20 13.00
CA ASP A 381 -13.39 15.66 13.93
C ASP A 381 -13.06 16.60 15.10
N GLY A 382 -13.81 17.70 15.25
CA GLY A 382 -13.62 18.69 16.32
C GLY A 382 -12.55 19.74 16.02
N SER A 383 -11.78 19.58 14.95
CA SER A 383 -10.90 20.63 14.42
C SER A 383 -11.70 21.70 13.69
N HIS A 384 -11.05 22.80 13.31
CA HIS A 384 -11.64 23.81 12.43
C HIS A 384 -11.06 23.70 11.02
N GLY A 385 -11.79 24.17 10.03
CA GLY A 385 -11.39 24.25 8.64
C GLY A 385 -11.34 25.70 8.14
N LEU A 386 -10.39 25.99 7.28
CA LEU A 386 -10.33 27.22 6.48
C LEU A 386 -10.04 26.85 5.03
N VAL A 387 -10.89 27.29 4.10
CA VAL A 387 -10.62 27.13 2.67
C VAL A 387 -9.92 28.38 2.14
N THR A 388 -8.91 28.21 1.30
CA THR A 388 -8.26 29.32 0.59
C THR A 388 -7.80 28.90 -0.81
N VAL A 389 -7.22 29.84 -1.57
CA VAL A 389 -6.64 29.56 -2.89
C VAL A 389 -5.33 28.79 -2.75
N HIS A 390 -5.00 27.95 -3.74
CA HIS A 390 -3.70 27.29 -3.77
C HIS A 390 -2.61 28.30 -4.21
N PRO A 391 -1.41 28.33 -3.61
CA PRO A 391 -0.35 29.29 -3.98
C PRO A 391 0.03 29.26 -5.47
N SER A 392 -0.06 28.09 -6.12
CA SER A 392 0.17 27.97 -7.57
C SER A 392 -0.83 28.73 -8.44
N TYR A 393 -2.04 29.01 -7.94
CA TYR A 393 -3.02 29.84 -8.65
C TYR A 393 -2.52 31.28 -8.80
N LEU A 394 -1.88 31.81 -7.75
CA LEU A 394 -1.30 33.16 -7.75
C LEU A 394 -0.22 33.32 -8.83
N LEU A 395 0.54 32.26 -9.10
CA LEU A 395 1.58 32.23 -10.13
C LEU A 395 1.03 32.16 -11.56
N ARG A 396 -0.24 31.77 -11.74
CA ARG A 396 -0.88 31.61 -13.05
C ARG A 396 -1.70 32.83 -13.47
N LEU A 397 -1.83 33.84 -12.61
CA LEU A 397 -2.56 35.07 -12.92
C LEU A 397 -1.80 35.89 -13.99
N PRO A 398 -2.49 36.38 -15.03
CA PRO A 398 -1.84 36.95 -16.20
C PRO A 398 -1.31 38.37 -15.99
N ASN A 399 -1.88 39.14 -15.05
CA ASN A 399 -1.47 40.51 -14.76
C ASN A 399 -1.04 40.66 -13.29
N GLU A 400 -0.11 41.58 -13.05
CA GLU A 400 0.49 41.78 -11.73
C GLU A 400 -0.48 42.41 -10.72
N ALA A 401 -1.46 43.21 -11.18
CA ALA A 401 -2.46 43.82 -10.31
C ALA A 401 -3.38 42.77 -9.65
N ASP A 402 -3.85 41.79 -10.44
CA ASP A 402 -4.66 40.67 -9.97
C ASP A 402 -3.85 39.76 -9.06
N LYS A 403 -2.59 39.50 -9.42
CA LYS A 403 -1.67 38.70 -8.61
C LYS A 403 -1.42 39.33 -7.25
N GLN A 404 -1.17 40.64 -7.20
CA GLN A 404 -1.01 41.36 -5.94
C GLN A 404 -2.30 41.35 -5.11
N ARG A 405 -3.46 41.60 -5.74
CA ARG A 405 -4.76 41.58 -5.04
C ARG A 405 -5.07 40.21 -4.45
N GLU A 406 -4.92 39.13 -5.22
CA GLU A 406 -5.18 37.78 -4.75
C GLU A 406 -4.15 37.30 -3.72
N TYR A 407 -2.89 37.74 -3.84
CA TYR A 407 -1.87 37.51 -2.81
C TYR A 407 -2.23 38.20 -1.49
N GLN A 408 -2.71 39.44 -1.51
CA GLN A 408 -3.16 40.12 -0.29
C GLN A 408 -4.32 39.39 0.38
N ARG A 409 -5.29 38.91 -0.40
CA ARG A 409 -6.40 38.10 0.14
C ARG A 409 -5.92 36.77 0.72
N PHE A 410 -4.95 36.12 0.08
CA PHE A 410 -4.31 34.91 0.62
C PHE A 410 -3.58 35.20 1.93
N LEU A 411 -2.88 36.33 2.02
CA LEU A 411 -2.21 36.79 3.24
C LEU A 411 -3.21 37.11 4.36
N GLU A 412 -4.36 37.72 4.04
CA GLU A 412 -5.44 37.95 4.99
C GLU A 412 -6.03 36.65 5.55
N ASP A 413 -6.18 35.62 4.71
CA ASP A 413 -6.58 34.28 5.14
C ASP A 413 -5.58 33.69 6.15
N LEU A 414 -4.27 33.82 5.90
CA LEU A 414 -3.23 33.39 6.84
C LEU A 414 -3.19 34.24 8.13
N ARG A 415 -3.46 35.54 8.06
CA ARG A 415 -3.62 36.36 9.27
C ARG A 415 -4.84 35.98 10.11
N GLN A 416 -5.88 35.38 9.51
CA GLN A 416 -6.96 34.76 10.28
C GLN A 416 -6.48 33.50 11.00
N VAL A 417 -5.64 32.68 10.36
CA VAL A 417 -5.00 31.52 10.99
C VAL A 417 -4.21 31.93 12.23
N LYS A 418 -3.36 32.96 12.13
CA LYS A 418 -2.57 33.47 13.25
C LYS A 418 -3.45 33.88 14.44
N ARG A 419 -4.47 34.71 14.19
CA ARG A 419 -5.43 35.14 15.23
C ARG A 419 -6.14 33.97 15.90
N PHE A 420 -6.60 33.00 15.10
CA PHE A 420 -7.25 31.80 15.62
C PHE A 420 -6.33 30.98 16.54
N MET A 421 -5.04 30.88 16.19
CA MET A 421 -4.05 30.20 17.03
C MET A 421 -3.84 30.88 18.39
N GLU A 422 -3.80 32.21 18.42
CA GLU A 422 -3.63 33.03 19.62
C GLU A 422 -4.87 32.98 20.55
N GLU A 423 -6.07 33.07 19.97
CA GLU A 423 -7.34 32.94 20.70
C GLU A 423 -7.48 31.54 21.32
N SER A 424 -7.10 30.51 20.58
CA SER A 424 -7.14 29.13 21.06
C SER A 424 -6.11 28.82 22.14
N GLN A 425 -5.01 29.57 22.23
CA GLN A 425 -4.04 29.49 23.34
C GLN A 425 -4.60 30.08 24.63
N SER A 426 -5.33 31.19 24.52
CA SER A 426 -5.89 31.91 25.67
C SER A 426 -7.06 31.17 26.35
N THR A 427 -7.62 30.16 25.70
CA THR A 427 -8.80 29.42 26.16
C THR A 427 -8.47 28.07 26.83
N GLN A 428 -7.21 27.62 26.79
CA GLN A 428 -6.76 26.46 27.58
C GLN A 428 -6.42 26.91 29.02
N PRO A 429 -7.11 26.42 30.06
CA PRO A 429 -6.73 26.74 31.45
C PRO A 429 -5.34 26.18 31.72
N SER A 430 -4.44 27.00 32.29
CA SER A 430 -3.19 26.50 32.89
C SER A 430 -3.54 25.41 33.90
N VAL A 431 -3.26 24.16 33.53
CA VAL A 431 -3.31 23.04 34.47
C VAL A 431 -2.04 23.16 35.32
N LEU A 432 -2.22 23.67 36.54
CA LEU A 432 -1.26 23.60 37.64
C LEU A 432 -1.19 22.18 38.21
#